data_AF-A0A921UCX9-F1
#
_entry.id   AF-A0A921UCX9-F1
#
_cell.length_a   1.000
_cell.length_b   1.000
_cell.length_c   1.000
_cell.angle_alpha   90.00
_cell.angle_beta   90.00
_cell.angle_gamma   90.00
#
_symmetry.space_group_name_H-M   'P 1'
#
loop_
_entity.id
_entity.type
_entity.pdbx_description
1 polymer ?
#
loop_
_entity_poly.entity_id
_entity_poly.type
_entity_poly.pdbx_seq_one_letter_code
_entity_poly.pdbx_strand_id
1 'polypeptide(L)'
;MPNTRPRGAMASRTAALLLFFLLSFQLITTSLSQSQLSSQDLPALIKIREQLGNPDALAGWRPGTLCWAWWPAACNEQGRVTKLFLERPINITSALPPAIGLLDQLETLSILEMPGLHGPIPDSFCNLSHLSIFNLMVTSVSGPIPACLYRTNLTSVSFYRSKLNGTIPRSLWKLPYFTSFDAAYNDLVGPIPPLLVHGGKPDRPLVLMLDGNRLTGTIPWTFALERHMLEFRVANNKLTGDPSFLFGRRKVVTGTIDLSGNNFRFNLTGVEMPMQLSFLNLSHNRIYGGVPVSLRDTRVSILDLSYNDLCGEIPTGGHMVQFKAAAYEHNKCLCGTPLPPCRN
;
A
#
# COMPACT_ATOMS: atom_id res chain seq x y z
N MET A 1 -61.74 -80.40 -0.84
CA MET A 1 -60.52 -80.36 -1.68
C MET A 1 -60.94 -79.93 -3.08
N PRO A 2 -60.24 -79.02 -3.80
CA PRO A 2 -58.84 -78.64 -3.68
C PRO A 2 -58.57 -77.13 -3.45
N ASN A 3 -57.30 -76.87 -3.15
CA ASN A 3 -56.63 -75.63 -2.81
C ASN A 3 -56.36 -74.78 -4.06
N THR A 4 -56.67 -73.47 -4.06
CA THR A 4 -56.17 -72.51 -5.07
C THR A 4 -55.38 -71.40 -4.35
N ARG A 5 -54.07 -71.33 -4.62
CA ARG A 5 -53.19 -70.21 -4.24
C ARG A 5 -53.37 -69.07 -5.25
N PRO A 6 -53.40 -67.79 -4.83
CA PRO A 6 -53.24 -66.69 -5.76
C PRO A 6 -51.75 -66.43 -6.05
N ARG A 7 -51.44 -66.30 -7.34
CA ARG A 7 -50.22 -65.69 -7.88
C ARG A 7 -50.41 -64.17 -7.94
N GLY A 8 -49.40 -63.41 -7.52
CA GLY A 8 -49.31 -61.95 -7.64
C GLY A 8 -48.70 -61.37 -6.35
N ALA A 9 -47.65 -60.56 -6.33
CA ALA A 9 -47.05 -59.73 -7.36
C ALA A 9 -45.53 -59.64 -7.12
N MET A 10 -44.73 -59.88 -8.17
CA MET A 10 -43.28 -59.66 -8.17
C MET A 10 -42.89 -58.67 -9.28
N ALA A 11 -43.74 -57.68 -9.55
CA ALA A 11 -43.53 -56.67 -10.59
C ALA A 11 -43.38 -55.23 -10.05
N SER A 12 -43.52 -55.00 -8.74
CA SER A 12 -43.51 -53.63 -8.16
C SER A 12 -42.16 -53.22 -7.56
N ARG A 13 -41.35 -54.16 -7.07
CA ARG A 13 -40.05 -53.83 -6.43
C ARG A 13 -38.94 -53.54 -7.43
N THR A 14 -38.94 -54.19 -8.60
CA THR A 14 -37.94 -53.99 -9.66
C THR A 14 -38.09 -52.63 -10.35
N ALA A 15 -39.33 -52.17 -10.57
CA ALA A 15 -39.60 -50.85 -11.15
C ALA A 15 -39.18 -49.70 -10.20
N ALA A 16 -39.42 -49.85 -8.90
CA ALA A 16 -39.02 -48.85 -7.89
C ALA A 16 -37.47 -48.77 -7.74
N LEU A 17 -36.77 -49.91 -7.82
CA LEU A 17 -35.30 -49.96 -7.81
C LEU A 17 -34.70 -49.32 -9.07
N LEU A 18 -35.30 -49.53 -10.25
CA LEU A 18 -34.87 -48.90 -11.51
C LEU A 18 -35.07 -47.38 -11.49
N LEU A 19 -36.17 -46.88 -10.93
CA LEU A 19 -36.40 -45.44 -10.74
C LEU A 19 -35.42 -44.81 -9.74
N PHE A 20 -35.09 -45.50 -8.64
CA PHE A 20 -34.06 -45.05 -7.70
C PHE A 20 -32.67 -45.04 -8.33
N PHE A 21 -32.34 -46.05 -9.15
CA PHE A 21 -31.09 -46.08 -9.91
C PHE A 21 -31.03 -44.95 -10.95
N LEU A 22 -32.11 -44.68 -11.69
CA LEU A 22 -32.17 -43.58 -12.66
C LEU A 22 -32.12 -42.19 -12.00
N LEU A 23 -32.77 -42.00 -10.85
CA LEU A 23 -32.68 -40.77 -10.06
C LEU A 23 -31.29 -40.60 -9.42
N SER A 24 -30.67 -41.68 -8.96
CA SER A 24 -29.29 -41.66 -8.49
C SER A 24 -28.31 -41.41 -9.64
N PHE A 25 -28.57 -41.91 -10.85
CA PHE A 25 -27.77 -41.63 -12.04
C PHE A 25 -27.95 -40.18 -12.50
N GLN A 26 -29.15 -39.59 -12.37
CA GLN A 26 -29.39 -38.16 -12.57
C GLN A 26 -28.69 -37.30 -11.51
N LEU A 27 -28.70 -37.72 -10.23
CA LEU A 27 -27.96 -37.04 -9.16
C LEU A 27 -26.44 -37.18 -9.36
N ILE A 28 -25.97 -38.33 -9.85
CA ILE A 28 -24.57 -38.61 -10.18
C ILE A 28 -24.15 -37.90 -11.47
N THR A 29 -25.03 -37.73 -12.47
CA THR A 29 -24.74 -36.90 -13.65
C THR A 29 -24.81 -35.41 -13.32
N THR A 30 -25.63 -34.98 -12.37
CA THR A 30 -25.52 -33.61 -11.83
C THR A 30 -24.25 -33.43 -10.99
N SER A 31 -23.78 -34.44 -10.26
CA SER A 31 -22.49 -34.36 -9.55
C SER A 31 -21.28 -34.50 -10.47
N LEU A 32 -21.41 -35.23 -11.59
CA LEU A 32 -20.40 -35.33 -12.66
C LEU A 32 -20.50 -34.21 -13.71
N SER A 33 -21.51 -33.33 -13.60
CA SER A 33 -21.51 -32.03 -14.29
C SER A 33 -20.51 -31.04 -13.69
N GLN A 34 -19.73 -31.44 -12.68
CA GLN A 34 -18.49 -30.78 -12.25
C GLN A 34 -17.40 -30.71 -13.33
N SER A 35 -17.68 -31.04 -14.59
CA SER A 35 -16.73 -31.09 -15.70
C SER A 35 -16.68 -29.83 -16.58
N GLN A 36 -17.34 -28.72 -16.22
CA GLN A 36 -17.16 -27.42 -16.87
C GLN A 36 -17.26 -26.23 -15.89
N LEU A 37 -16.46 -26.22 -14.81
CA LEU A 37 -16.31 -24.99 -14.01
C LEU A 37 -15.23 -24.09 -14.65
N SER A 38 -15.49 -23.58 -15.85
CA SER A 38 -14.77 -22.41 -16.35
C SER A 38 -15.12 -21.26 -15.42
N SER A 39 -14.22 -20.86 -14.54
CA SER A 39 -14.51 -19.73 -13.65
C SER A 39 -14.83 -18.48 -14.48
N GLN A 40 -15.77 -17.68 -13.96
CA GLN A 40 -16.24 -16.44 -14.56
C GLN A 40 -15.10 -15.47 -14.91
N ASP A 41 -13.96 -15.61 -14.24
CA ASP A 41 -12.80 -14.73 -14.39
C ASP A 41 -11.80 -15.23 -15.44
N LEU A 42 -11.91 -16.47 -15.95
CA LEU A 42 -10.99 -17.00 -16.97
C LEU A 42 -10.93 -16.14 -18.24
N PRO A 43 -12.06 -15.64 -18.80
CA PRO A 43 -12.01 -14.74 -19.96
C PRO A 43 -11.22 -13.45 -19.66
N ALA A 44 -11.32 -12.92 -18.45
CA ALA A 44 -10.56 -11.75 -18.03
C ALA A 44 -9.06 -12.08 -17.94
N LEU A 45 -8.69 -13.22 -17.34
CA LEU A 45 -7.31 -13.69 -17.31
C LEU A 45 -6.71 -13.86 -18.71
N ILE A 46 -7.41 -14.52 -19.63
CA ILE A 46 -6.96 -14.68 -21.03
C ILE A 46 -6.69 -13.31 -21.67
N LYS A 47 -7.62 -12.36 -21.50
CA LYS A 47 -7.47 -10.99 -22.02
C LYS A 47 -6.28 -10.25 -21.39
N ILE A 48 -6.04 -10.40 -20.09
CA ILE A 48 -4.87 -9.84 -19.41
C ILE A 48 -3.59 -10.42 -20.00
N ARG A 49 -3.51 -11.75 -20.19
CA ARG A 49 -2.36 -12.41 -20.81
C ARG A 49 -2.09 -11.88 -22.21
N GLU A 50 -3.12 -11.75 -23.04
CA GLU A 50 -3.00 -11.21 -24.39
C GLU A 50 -2.48 -9.76 -24.39
N GLN A 51 -3.02 -8.92 -23.50
CA GLN A 51 -2.59 -7.53 -23.33
C GLN A 51 -1.15 -7.42 -22.81
N LEU A 52 -0.66 -8.44 -22.11
CA LEU A 52 0.74 -8.54 -21.66
C LEU A 52 1.68 -9.15 -22.71
N GLY A 53 1.20 -9.48 -23.91
CA GLY A 53 2.03 -10.05 -24.98
C GLY A 53 2.19 -11.58 -24.90
N ASN A 54 1.24 -12.28 -24.26
CA ASN A 54 1.24 -13.73 -24.11
C ASN A 54 2.53 -14.33 -23.50
N PRO A 55 3.02 -13.83 -22.35
CA PRO A 55 4.21 -14.40 -21.73
C PRO A 55 3.98 -15.85 -21.27
N ASP A 56 5.00 -16.70 -21.42
CA ASP A 56 4.96 -18.12 -21.04
C ASP A 56 4.58 -18.34 -19.57
N ALA A 57 4.99 -17.41 -18.70
CA ALA A 57 4.64 -17.42 -17.28
C ALA A 57 3.13 -17.42 -17.01
N LEU A 58 2.31 -16.99 -17.97
CA LEU A 58 0.85 -16.93 -17.89
C LEU A 58 0.16 -17.97 -18.79
N ALA A 59 0.91 -18.94 -19.34
CA ALA A 59 0.37 -19.97 -20.23
C ALA A 59 -0.70 -20.86 -19.57
N GLY A 60 -0.75 -20.90 -18.23
CA GLY A 60 -1.78 -21.59 -17.45
C GLY A 60 -3.17 -20.97 -17.57
N TRP A 61 -3.30 -19.70 -17.96
CA TRP A 61 -4.58 -19.03 -18.16
C TRP A 61 -5.21 -19.43 -19.50
N ARG A 62 -5.77 -20.64 -19.58
CA ARG A 62 -6.35 -21.19 -20.81
C ARG A 62 -7.56 -22.07 -20.52
N PRO A 63 -8.45 -22.30 -21.51
CA PRO A 63 -9.57 -23.22 -21.37
C PRO A 63 -9.14 -24.61 -20.91
N GLY A 64 -9.97 -25.27 -20.10
CA GLY A 64 -9.69 -26.60 -19.56
C GLY A 64 -8.73 -26.64 -18.37
N THR A 65 -8.32 -25.48 -17.85
CA THR A 65 -7.54 -25.37 -16.60
C THR A 65 -8.41 -24.90 -15.44
N LEU A 66 -7.98 -25.25 -14.23
CA LEU A 66 -8.63 -24.84 -12.98
C LEU A 66 -7.74 -23.82 -12.25
N CYS A 67 -8.30 -23.15 -11.23
CA CYS A 67 -7.61 -22.06 -10.55
C CYS A 67 -6.23 -22.42 -9.98
N TRP A 68 -6.01 -23.65 -9.51
CA TRP A 68 -4.70 -24.07 -9.00
C TRP A 68 -3.59 -24.00 -10.07
N ALA A 69 -3.96 -24.03 -11.36
CA ALA A 69 -3.04 -23.88 -12.49
C ALA A 69 -2.92 -22.43 -12.98
N TRP A 70 -3.61 -21.48 -12.34
CA TRP A 70 -3.63 -20.07 -12.73
C TRP A 70 -2.60 -19.22 -12.00
N TRP A 71 -1.66 -19.80 -11.26
CA TRP A 71 -0.52 -19.04 -10.75
C TRP A 71 0.06 -18.16 -11.88
N PRO A 72 0.19 -16.84 -11.69
CA PRO A 72 0.23 -16.10 -10.42
C PRO A 72 -1.10 -15.54 -9.87
N ALA A 73 -2.25 -15.95 -10.42
CA ALA A 73 -3.56 -15.68 -9.83
C ALA A 73 -3.93 -16.73 -8.77
N ALA A 74 -4.65 -16.30 -7.73
CA ALA A 74 -5.25 -17.17 -6.73
C ALA A 74 -6.75 -16.87 -6.58
N CYS A 75 -7.54 -17.91 -6.30
CA CYS A 75 -8.99 -17.80 -6.18
C CYS A 75 -9.50 -18.15 -4.80
N ASN A 76 -10.71 -17.71 -4.50
CA ASN A 76 -11.49 -18.19 -3.37
C ASN A 76 -12.14 -19.56 -3.65
N GLU A 77 -12.89 -20.08 -2.69
CA GLU A 77 -13.61 -21.36 -2.76
C GLU A 77 -14.65 -21.41 -3.89
N GLN A 78 -15.18 -20.25 -4.30
CA GLN A 78 -16.11 -20.11 -5.42
C GLN A 78 -15.39 -20.05 -6.79
N GLY A 79 -14.06 -20.16 -6.81
CA GLY A 79 -13.26 -20.10 -8.04
C GLY A 79 -13.11 -18.69 -8.62
N ARG A 80 -13.46 -17.63 -7.87
CA ARG A 80 -13.27 -16.24 -8.28
C ARG A 80 -11.87 -15.75 -7.91
N VAL A 81 -11.21 -15.02 -8.81
CA VAL A 81 -9.85 -14.51 -8.60
C VAL A 81 -9.87 -13.42 -7.54
N THR A 82 -9.19 -13.65 -6.42
CA THR A 82 -9.09 -12.70 -5.31
C THR A 82 -7.69 -12.09 -5.19
N LYS A 83 -6.67 -12.73 -5.76
CA LYS A 83 -5.29 -12.21 -5.71
C LYS A 83 -4.59 -12.39 -7.04
N LEU A 84 -3.78 -11.41 -7.43
CA LEU A 84 -2.94 -11.45 -8.62
C LEU A 84 -1.54 -10.90 -8.31
N PHE A 85 -0.52 -11.74 -8.47
CA PHE A 85 0.88 -11.46 -8.08
C PHE A 85 1.86 -11.47 -9.28
N LEU A 86 2.02 -10.35 -9.97
CA LEU A 86 2.98 -10.20 -11.07
C LEU A 86 4.32 -9.68 -10.52
N GLU A 87 5.08 -10.54 -9.85
CA GLU A 87 6.23 -10.13 -9.01
C GLU A 87 7.61 -10.56 -9.51
N ARG A 88 7.68 -11.35 -10.60
CA ARG A 88 8.97 -11.75 -11.19
C ARG A 88 9.23 -10.96 -12.46
N PRO A 89 10.50 -10.79 -12.89
CA PRO A 89 10.82 -10.18 -14.16
C PRO A 89 10.23 -11.01 -15.31
N ILE A 90 8.98 -10.70 -15.67
CA ILE A 90 8.43 -11.09 -16.96
C ILE A 90 8.89 -9.99 -17.89
N ASN A 91 9.70 -10.34 -18.88
CA ASN A 91 10.16 -9.38 -19.87
C ASN A 91 8.98 -9.01 -20.77
N ILE A 92 8.19 -8.02 -20.33
CA ILE A 92 7.06 -7.47 -21.06
C ILE A 92 7.36 -6.03 -21.47
N THR A 93 6.77 -5.61 -22.57
CA THR A 93 6.82 -4.23 -23.03
C THR A 93 5.42 -3.82 -23.46
N SER A 94 4.55 -3.66 -22.47
CA SER A 94 3.11 -3.51 -22.65
C SER A 94 2.53 -2.52 -21.65
N ALA A 95 1.34 -2.00 -21.97
CA ALA A 95 0.61 -1.13 -21.07
C ALA A 95 -0.05 -1.94 -19.93
N LEU A 96 -0.22 -1.31 -18.76
CA LEU A 96 -0.98 -1.88 -17.64
C LEU A 96 -2.40 -2.32 -18.11
N PRO A 97 -2.72 -3.63 -18.09
CA PRO A 97 -3.94 -4.15 -18.70
C PRO A 97 -5.23 -3.61 -18.06
N PRO A 98 -6.09 -2.89 -18.78
CA PRO A 98 -7.39 -2.47 -18.26
C PRO A 98 -8.31 -3.64 -17.92
N ALA A 99 -8.07 -4.82 -18.51
CA ALA A 99 -8.83 -6.04 -18.25
C ALA A 99 -8.69 -6.56 -16.81
N ILE A 100 -7.67 -6.12 -16.05
CA ILE A 100 -7.59 -6.40 -14.60
C ILE A 100 -8.83 -5.87 -13.88
N GLY A 101 -9.39 -4.74 -14.32
CA GLY A 101 -10.63 -4.17 -13.78
C GLY A 101 -11.90 -5.02 -13.98
N LEU A 102 -11.81 -6.16 -14.66
CA LEU A 102 -12.90 -7.14 -14.81
C LEU A 102 -12.93 -8.18 -13.69
N LEU A 103 -11.85 -8.27 -12.89
CA LEU A 103 -11.74 -9.21 -11.76
C LEU A 103 -12.45 -8.63 -10.53
N ASP A 104 -13.78 -8.63 -10.53
CA ASP A 104 -14.59 -7.88 -9.53
C ASP A 104 -14.41 -8.34 -8.06
N GLN A 105 -13.91 -9.56 -7.83
CA GLN A 105 -13.58 -10.08 -6.49
C GLN A 105 -12.12 -9.86 -6.08
N LEU A 106 -11.33 -9.11 -6.86
CA LEU A 106 -9.91 -8.92 -6.58
C LEU A 106 -9.73 -8.11 -5.29
N GLU A 107 -9.06 -8.72 -4.31
CA GLU A 107 -8.74 -8.14 -3.00
C GLU A 107 -7.29 -7.64 -2.96
N THR A 108 -6.39 -8.29 -3.69
CA THR A 108 -4.96 -7.96 -3.73
C THR A 108 -4.45 -7.95 -5.17
N LEU A 109 -3.90 -6.82 -5.59
CA LEU A 109 -3.14 -6.68 -6.82
C LEU A 109 -1.71 -6.28 -6.48
N SER A 110 -0.74 -7.14 -6.80
CA SER A 110 0.67 -6.87 -6.59
C SER A 110 1.40 -7.02 -7.92
N ILE A 111 2.03 -5.94 -8.39
CA ILE A 111 2.84 -5.91 -9.59
C ILE A 111 4.18 -5.28 -9.22
N LEU A 112 5.25 -6.07 -9.24
CA LEU A 112 6.57 -5.68 -8.72
C LEU A 112 7.64 -5.94 -9.78
N GLU A 113 8.60 -5.03 -9.89
CA GLU A 113 9.83 -5.21 -10.70
C GLU A 113 9.55 -5.49 -12.18
N MET A 114 8.60 -4.75 -12.76
CA MET A 114 8.24 -4.83 -14.18
C MET A 114 8.54 -3.51 -14.90
N PRO A 115 9.82 -3.16 -15.17
CA PRO A 115 10.20 -1.86 -15.71
C PRO A 115 9.65 -1.59 -17.12
N GLY A 116 9.33 -2.63 -17.89
CA GLY A 116 8.71 -2.50 -19.21
C GLY A 116 7.18 -2.36 -19.19
N LEU A 117 6.52 -2.51 -18.03
CA LEU A 117 5.10 -2.21 -17.87
C LEU A 117 4.90 -0.69 -17.79
N HIS A 118 4.09 -0.13 -18.68
CA HIS A 118 3.93 1.32 -18.85
C HIS A 118 2.47 1.74 -19.02
N GLY A 119 2.24 2.98 -19.47
CA GLY A 119 0.89 3.56 -19.59
C GLY A 119 0.31 4.01 -18.26
N PRO A 120 -0.96 4.45 -18.20
CA PRO A 120 -1.60 4.90 -16.97
C PRO A 120 -2.21 3.77 -16.14
N ILE A 121 -2.51 4.05 -14.87
CA ILE A 121 -3.45 3.24 -14.09
C ILE A 121 -4.84 3.42 -14.73
N PRO A 122 -5.47 2.36 -15.29
CA PRO A 122 -6.74 2.50 -16.00
C PRO A 122 -7.91 2.81 -15.07
N ASP A 123 -8.87 3.62 -15.52
CA ASP A 123 -10.10 3.91 -14.76
C ASP A 123 -10.95 2.65 -14.46
N SER A 124 -10.77 1.58 -15.23
CA SER A 124 -11.42 0.29 -14.95
C SER A 124 -11.02 -0.29 -13.58
N PHE A 125 -9.89 0.12 -13.00
CA PHE A 125 -9.49 -0.31 -11.66
C PHE A 125 -10.43 0.23 -10.58
N CYS A 126 -11.21 1.27 -10.89
CA CYS A 126 -12.25 1.78 -10.01
C CYS A 126 -13.46 0.85 -9.89
N ASN A 127 -13.55 -0.22 -10.70
CA ASN A 127 -14.56 -1.28 -10.56
C ASN A 127 -14.15 -2.36 -9.54
N LEU A 128 -12.91 -2.34 -9.04
CA LEU A 128 -12.40 -3.33 -8.10
C LEU A 128 -12.86 -2.98 -6.67
N SER A 129 -14.16 -3.11 -6.42
CA SER A 129 -14.79 -2.69 -5.15
C SER A 129 -14.27 -3.44 -3.93
N HIS A 130 -13.69 -4.63 -4.12
CA HIS A 130 -13.10 -5.44 -3.05
C HIS A 130 -11.59 -5.22 -2.86
N LEU A 131 -10.95 -4.42 -3.72
CA LEU A 131 -9.50 -4.24 -3.70
C LEU A 131 -9.07 -3.53 -2.41
N SER A 132 -8.27 -4.23 -1.62
CA SER A 132 -7.76 -3.78 -0.32
C SER A 132 -6.28 -3.43 -0.38
N ILE A 133 -5.50 -4.20 -1.13
CA ILE A 133 -4.06 -3.99 -1.30
C ILE A 133 -3.76 -3.78 -2.78
N PHE A 134 -3.13 -2.65 -3.11
CA PHE A 134 -2.66 -2.37 -4.46
C PHE A 134 -1.20 -1.94 -4.46
N ASN A 135 -0.33 -2.87 -4.83
CA ASN A 135 1.10 -2.63 -5.00
C ASN A 135 1.43 -2.59 -6.49
N LEU A 136 2.05 -1.51 -6.93
CA LEU A 136 2.57 -1.28 -8.27
C LEU A 136 3.94 -0.61 -8.12
N MET A 137 4.97 -1.44 -7.95
CA MET A 137 6.29 -0.96 -7.53
C MET A 137 7.35 -1.26 -8.60
N VAL A 138 8.26 -0.30 -8.81
CA VAL A 138 9.39 -0.46 -9.74
C VAL A 138 8.90 -0.78 -11.16
N THR A 139 8.06 0.11 -11.71
CA THR A 139 7.51 0.01 -13.07
C THR A 139 7.70 1.30 -13.87
N SER A 140 7.37 1.30 -15.16
CA SER A 140 7.26 2.51 -15.98
C SER A 140 5.82 3.03 -16.09
N VAL A 141 4.88 2.57 -15.24
CA VAL A 141 3.51 3.09 -15.21
C VAL A 141 3.56 4.57 -14.84
N SER A 142 2.81 5.38 -15.59
CA SER A 142 2.88 6.84 -15.58
C SER A 142 1.50 7.48 -15.56
N GLY A 143 1.41 8.80 -15.70
CA GLY A 143 0.12 9.50 -15.65
C GLY A 143 -0.42 9.66 -14.23
N PRO A 144 -1.62 10.22 -14.07
CA PRO A 144 -2.18 10.55 -12.77
C PRO A 144 -2.68 9.32 -12.02
N ILE A 145 -2.68 9.39 -10.69
CA ILE A 145 -3.42 8.46 -9.84
C ILE A 145 -4.92 8.70 -10.08
N PRO A 146 -5.72 7.70 -10.48
CA PRO A 146 -7.13 7.90 -10.78
C PRO A 146 -7.90 8.35 -9.56
N ALA A 147 -8.59 9.48 -9.67
CA ALA A 147 -9.36 10.02 -8.56
C ALA A 147 -10.48 9.09 -8.12
N CYS A 148 -10.97 8.19 -8.98
CA CYS A 148 -12.04 7.25 -8.67
C CYS A 148 -11.61 6.03 -7.83
N LEU A 149 -10.32 5.89 -7.48
CA LEU A 149 -9.86 4.81 -6.59
C LEU A 149 -10.52 4.85 -5.21
N TYR A 150 -11.19 5.94 -4.82
CA TYR A 150 -12.02 5.96 -3.61
C TYR A 150 -13.22 5.00 -3.64
N ARG A 151 -13.57 4.44 -4.81
CA ARG A 151 -14.67 3.46 -4.98
C ARG A 151 -14.30 2.04 -4.61
N THR A 152 -13.01 1.79 -4.35
CA THR A 152 -12.50 0.49 -3.89
C THR A 152 -12.62 0.39 -2.36
N ASN A 153 -12.01 -0.64 -1.78
CA ASN A 153 -11.89 -0.81 -0.33
C ASN A 153 -10.41 -0.74 0.13
N LEU A 154 -9.62 0.10 -0.54
CA LEU A 154 -8.17 0.16 -0.31
C LEU A 154 -7.85 0.49 1.14
N THR A 155 -6.96 -0.31 1.71
CA THR A 155 -6.34 -0.13 3.02
C THR A 155 -4.86 0.22 2.90
N SER A 156 -4.21 -0.32 1.86
CA SER A 156 -2.80 -0.11 1.57
C SER A 156 -2.55 0.05 0.06
N VAL A 157 -1.76 1.06 -0.28
CA VAL A 157 -1.29 1.32 -1.64
C VAL A 157 0.20 1.57 -1.61
N SER A 158 0.95 0.89 -2.48
CA SER A 158 2.33 1.28 -2.80
C SER A 158 2.49 1.47 -4.30
N PHE A 159 2.91 2.66 -4.68
CA PHE A 159 3.30 3.07 -6.04
C PHE A 159 4.78 3.38 -6.13
N TYR A 160 5.58 2.83 -5.20
CA TYR A 160 6.99 3.09 -5.06
C TYR A 160 7.74 3.00 -6.39
N ARG A 161 8.50 4.03 -6.71
CA ARG A 161 9.42 4.06 -7.86
C ARG A 161 8.71 3.68 -9.18
N SER A 162 7.59 4.34 -9.42
CA SER A 162 6.90 4.37 -10.71
C SER A 162 7.11 5.75 -11.37
N LYS A 163 6.42 6.04 -12.48
CA LYS A 163 6.50 7.33 -13.20
C LYS A 163 5.20 8.13 -13.06
N LEU A 164 4.46 7.95 -11.96
CA LEU A 164 3.17 8.59 -11.74
C LEU A 164 3.35 10.10 -11.57
N ASN A 165 2.45 10.88 -12.15
CA ASN A 165 2.53 12.35 -12.16
C ASN A 165 1.19 12.97 -11.75
N GLY A 166 1.07 14.30 -11.88
CA GLY A 166 -0.11 15.03 -11.43
C GLY A 166 -0.19 15.09 -9.90
N THR A 167 -1.39 15.34 -9.38
CA THR A 167 -1.61 15.55 -7.94
C THR A 167 -2.09 14.28 -7.25
N ILE A 168 -1.78 14.14 -5.95
CA ILE A 168 -2.41 13.12 -5.10
C ILE A 168 -3.93 13.41 -5.03
N PRO A 169 -4.81 12.46 -5.40
CA PRO A 169 -6.24 12.73 -5.44
C PRO A 169 -6.81 12.96 -4.04
N ARG A 170 -7.43 14.13 -3.85
CA ARG A 170 -8.08 14.45 -2.57
C ARG A 170 -9.15 13.42 -2.21
N SER A 171 -9.84 12.82 -3.18
CA SER A 171 -10.92 11.85 -2.97
C SER A 171 -10.52 10.61 -2.16
N LEU A 172 -9.23 10.29 -2.03
CA LEU A 172 -8.75 9.15 -1.24
C LEU A 172 -9.14 9.23 0.23
N TRP A 173 -9.43 10.42 0.78
CA TRP A 173 -9.96 10.57 2.15
C TRP A 173 -11.27 9.79 2.39
N LYS A 174 -12.03 9.49 1.33
CA LYS A 174 -13.30 8.76 1.42
C LYS A 174 -13.12 7.26 1.70
N LEU A 175 -11.90 6.73 1.57
CA LEU A 175 -11.61 5.35 1.91
C LEU A 175 -11.59 5.20 3.45
N PRO A 176 -12.50 4.41 4.04
CA PRO A 176 -12.72 4.41 5.48
C PRO A 176 -11.58 3.80 6.30
N TYR A 177 -10.76 2.95 5.69
CA TYR A 177 -9.71 2.17 6.36
C TYR A 177 -8.33 2.34 5.73
N PHE A 178 -8.13 3.41 4.94
CA PHE A 178 -6.89 3.63 4.21
C PHE A 178 -5.80 4.20 5.10
N THR A 179 -4.77 3.41 5.41
CA THR A 179 -3.78 3.77 6.44
C THR A 179 -2.34 3.74 5.94
N SER A 180 -2.11 3.17 4.75
CA SER A 180 -0.79 3.01 4.16
C SER A 180 -0.78 3.56 2.75
N PHE A 181 -0.05 4.66 2.54
CA PHE A 181 0.15 5.26 1.23
C PHE A 181 1.63 5.51 0.98
N ASP A 182 2.20 4.68 0.13
CA ASP A 182 3.54 4.84 -0.42
C ASP A 182 3.45 5.26 -1.89
N ALA A 183 3.96 6.45 -2.19
CA ALA A 183 4.12 6.94 -3.54
C ALA A 183 5.50 7.59 -3.73
N ALA A 184 6.50 7.11 -2.98
CA ALA A 184 7.85 7.63 -3.03
C ALA A 184 8.48 7.40 -4.41
N TYR A 185 9.38 8.31 -4.80
CA TYR A 185 10.13 8.33 -6.06
C TYR A 185 9.24 8.28 -7.31
N ASN A 186 8.31 9.23 -7.39
CA ASN A 186 7.46 9.47 -8.55
C ASN A 186 7.63 10.93 -9.03
N ASP A 187 6.76 11.34 -9.94
CA ASP A 187 6.72 12.65 -10.57
C ASP A 187 5.57 13.54 -10.02
N LEU A 188 5.07 13.25 -8.80
CA LEU A 188 3.89 13.91 -8.22
C LEU A 188 4.16 15.37 -7.88
N VAL A 189 3.13 16.21 -8.06
CA VAL A 189 3.16 17.66 -7.87
C VAL A 189 1.98 18.13 -7.00
N GLY A 190 2.01 19.40 -6.59
CA GLY A 190 0.92 20.00 -5.82
C GLY A 190 1.00 19.68 -4.33
N PRO A 191 -0.04 20.03 -3.54
CA PRO A 191 -0.04 19.83 -2.10
C PRO A 191 -0.38 18.41 -1.69
N ILE A 192 0.06 18.02 -0.49
CA ILE A 192 -0.45 16.83 0.20
C ILE A 192 -1.91 17.11 0.59
N PRO A 193 -2.89 16.29 0.19
CA PRO A 193 -4.28 16.50 0.57
C PRO A 193 -4.49 16.36 2.09
N PRO A 194 -5.35 17.20 2.71
CA PRO A 194 -5.79 16.96 4.07
C PRO A 194 -6.56 15.64 4.15
N LEU A 195 -6.45 14.94 5.28
CA LEU A 195 -7.15 13.67 5.53
C LEU A 195 -6.82 12.53 4.54
N LEU A 196 -5.68 12.59 3.85
CA LEU A 196 -5.28 11.63 2.81
C LEU A 196 -5.40 10.16 3.23
N VAL A 197 -5.22 9.90 4.52
CA VAL A 197 -5.15 8.56 5.15
C VAL A 197 -6.13 8.41 6.30
N HIS A 198 -7.11 9.31 6.45
CA HIS A 198 -8.14 9.17 7.48
C HIS A 198 -9.44 9.92 7.13
N GLY A 199 -10.44 9.18 6.65
CA GLY A 199 -11.84 9.62 6.63
C GLY A 199 -12.59 9.47 7.97
N GLY A 200 -11.92 8.94 9.01
CA GLY A 200 -12.51 8.59 10.31
C GLY A 200 -11.52 8.71 11.48
N LYS A 201 -11.85 8.18 12.67
CA LYS A 201 -10.94 8.17 13.83
C LYS A 201 -9.76 7.22 13.55
N PRO A 202 -8.49 7.64 13.75
CA PRO A 202 -7.35 6.75 13.59
C PRO A 202 -7.38 5.61 14.60
N ASP A 203 -7.72 4.40 14.14
CA ASP A 203 -7.70 3.16 14.92
C ASP A 203 -6.50 2.26 14.56
N ARG A 204 -5.68 2.67 13.58
CA ARG A 204 -4.54 1.92 13.05
C ARG A 204 -3.33 2.85 12.85
N PRO A 205 -2.10 2.30 12.85
CA PRO A 205 -0.92 3.11 12.62
C PRO A 205 -0.81 3.62 11.17
N LEU A 206 -0.43 4.88 11.03
CA LEU A 206 -0.17 5.52 9.74
C LEU A 206 1.18 5.10 9.15
N VAL A 207 1.18 4.77 7.86
CA VAL A 207 2.36 4.70 6.98
C VAL A 207 2.16 5.69 5.83
N LEU A 208 2.97 6.75 5.78
CA LEU A 208 2.97 7.71 4.69
C LEU A 208 4.39 7.89 4.14
N MET A 209 4.60 7.53 2.87
CA MET A 209 5.89 7.63 2.20
C MET A 209 5.73 8.37 0.87
N LEU A 210 6.23 9.59 0.80
CA LEU A 210 6.11 10.48 -0.36
C LEU A 210 7.46 11.05 -0.80
N ASP A 211 8.55 10.41 -0.40
CA ASP A 211 9.92 10.86 -0.66
C ASP A 211 10.17 11.08 -2.16
N GLY A 212 11.06 12.00 -2.51
CA GLY A 212 11.57 12.12 -3.89
C GLY A 212 10.48 12.44 -4.93
N ASN A 213 9.64 13.43 -4.63
CA ASN A 213 8.62 13.96 -5.54
C ASN A 213 8.82 15.48 -5.73
N ARG A 214 7.84 16.18 -6.32
CA ARG A 214 7.82 17.64 -6.48
C ARG A 214 6.64 18.27 -5.71
N LEU A 215 6.30 17.70 -4.56
CA LEU A 215 5.20 18.18 -3.72
C LEU A 215 5.52 19.57 -3.15
N THR A 216 4.50 20.42 -3.06
CA THR A 216 4.59 21.83 -2.65
C THR A 216 3.61 22.15 -1.52
N GLY A 217 3.67 23.36 -0.96
CA GLY A 217 2.75 23.77 0.11
C GLY A 217 3.18 23.25 1.48
N THR A 218 2.24 23.10 2.40
CA THR A 218 2.52 22.65 3.77
C THR A 218 2.10 21.19 3.97
N ILE A 219 2.61 20.56 5.03
CA ILE A 219 1.97 19.37 5.58
C ILE A 219 0.61 19.82 6.17
N PRO A 220 -0.51 19.19 5.81
CA PRO A 220 -1.81 19.55 6.36
C PRO A 220 -1.88 19.37 7.88
N TRP A 221 -2.43 20.36 8.59
CA TRP A 221 -2.58 20.30 10.05
C TRP A 221 -3.41 19.10 10.52
N THR A 222 -4.23 18.50 9.65
CA THR A 222 -5.02 17.31 9.96
C THR A 222 -4.17 16.13 10.44
N PHE A 223 -2.89 16.06 10.04
CA PHE A 223 -1.96 15.05 10.56
C PHE A 223 -1.62 15.24 12.06
N ALA A 224 -1.97 16.38 12.66
CA ALA A 224 -1.94 16.56 14.10
C ALA A 224 -2.89 15.60 14.84
N LEU A 225 -3.92 15.07 14.16
CA LEU A 225 -4.85 14.10 14.75
C LEU A 225 -4.28 12.69 14.83
N GLU A 226 -3.22 12.40 14.05
CA GLU A 226 -2.62 11.06 13.99
C GLU A 226 -1.86 10.72 15.25
N ARG A 227 -2.36 9.78 16.04
CA ARG A 227 -1.71 9.41 17.31
C ARG A 227 -0.69 8.30 17.16
N HIS A 228 -0.83 7.45 16.14
CA HIS A 228 0.03 6.30 15.92
C HIS A 228 0.62 6.39 14.52
N MET A 229 1.94 6.52 14.41
CA MET A 229 2.64 6.57 13.13
C MET A 229 3.76 5.52 13.14
N LEU A 230 3.79 4.69 12.11
CA LEU A 230 4.92 3.81 11.83
C LEU A 230 5.95 4.56 10.99
N GLU A 231 5.50 5.17 9.89
CA GLU A 231 6.36 5.94 9.00
C GLU A 231 5.68 7.23 8.55
N PHE A 232 6.44 8.32 8.62
CA PHE A 232 6.10 9.61 8.04
C PHE A 232 7.31 10.13 7.28
N ARG A 233 7.34 9.89 5.97
CA ARG A 233 8.47 10.22 5.10
C ARG A 233 8.00 11.09 3.94
N VAL A 234 8.57 12.28 3.85
CA VAL A 234 8.25 13.27 2.80
C VAL A 234 9.53 13.93 2.27
N ALA A 235 10.66 13.25 2.39
CA ALA A 235 11.96 13.81 2.10
C ALA A 235 12.10 14.22 0.63
N ASN A 236 13.01 15.14 0.33
CA ASN A 236 13.35 15.53 -1.04
C ASN A 236 12.11 15.98 -1.84
N ASN A 237 11.43 17.00 -1.33
CA ASN A 237 10.28 17.65 -1.95
C ASN A 237 10.47 19.19 -1.88
N LYS A 238 9.41 19.96 -2.16
CA LYS A 238 9.39 21.43 -2.05
C LYS A 238 8.44 21.90 -0.94
N LEU A 239 8.25 21.09 0.10
CA LEU A 239 7.33 21.39 1.20
C LEU A 239 7.87 22.53 2.08
N THR A 240 6.96 23.25 2.71
CA THR A 240 7.20 24.47 3.49
C THR A 240 6.37 24.46 4.78
N GLY A 241 6.56 25.48 5.61
CA GLY A 241 5.76 25.70 6.82
C GLY A 241 6.31 24.99 8.05
N ASP A 242 5.44 24.81 9.04
CA ASP A 242 5.76 24.29 10.36
C ASP A 242 5.08 22.92 10.57
N PRO A 243 5.85 21.82 10.54
CA PRO A 243 5.35 20.48 10.80
C PRO A 243 5.48 20.05 12.27
N SER A 244 5.70 20.98 13.22
CA SER A 244 5.95 20.65 14.64
C SER A 244 4.81 19.85 15.29
N PHE A 245 3.58 19.96 14.76
CA PHE A 245 2.41 19.19 15.18
C PHE A 245 2.50 17.68 14.90
N LEU A 246 3.50 17.24 14.10
CA LEU A 246 3.80 15.82 13.91
C LEU A 246 4.49 15.21 15.14
N PHE A 247 5.07 16.04 16.00
CA PHE A 247 5.71 15.63 17.25
C PHE A 247 4.75 15.77 18.44
N GLY A 248 5.28 15.59 19.64
CA GLY A 248 4.57 15.67 20.92
C GLY A 248 4.60 14.34 21.68
N ARG A 249 4.74 14.40 23.01
CA ARG A 249 4.81 13.19 23.88
C ARG A 249 3.60 12.28 23.80
N ARG A 250 2.44 12.78 23.35
CA ARG A 250 1.21 11.99 23.16
C ARG A 250 1.19 11.20 21.85
N LYS A 251 2.14 11.44 20.95
CA LYS A 251 2.30 10.69 19.71
C LYS A 251 3.07 9.40 20.00
N VAL A 252 2.57 8.30 19.45
CA VAL A 252 3.25 7.01 19.40
C VAL A 252 3.84 6.90 18.00
N VAL A 253 5.10 7.31 17.87
CA VAL A 253 5.86 7.16 16.63
C VAL A 253 6.90 6.09 16.89
N THR A 254 6.76 4.92 16.27
CA THR A 254 7.65 3.76 16.53
C THR A 254 8.72 3.59 15.46
N GLY A 255 8.53 4.17 14.28
CA GLY A 255 9.50 4.11 13.19
C GLY A 255 10.08 5.49 12.85
N THR A 256 9.82 5.91 11.63
CA THR A 256 10.62 6.92 10.92
C THR A 256 9.86 8.23 10.77
N ILE A 257 10.52 9.34 11.13
CA ILE A 257 10.17 10.67 10.63
C ILE A 257 11.33 11.17 9.76
N ASP A 258 11.09 11.29 8.46
CA ASP A 258 12.05 11.85 7.50
C ASP A 258 11.42 13.03 6.77
N LEU A 259 11.86 14.23 7.14
CA LEU A 259 11.43 15.50 6.57
C LEU A 259 12.55 16.16 5.76
N SER A 260 13.65 15.45 5.51
CA SER A 260 14.88 16.02 4.96
C SER A 260 14.72 16.57 3.54
N GLY A 261 15.58 17.49 3.12
CA GLY A 261 15.59 18.00 1.74
C GLY A 261 14.29 18.72 1.35
N ASN A 262 13.83 19.64 2.19
CA ASN A 262 12.62 20.43 1.97
C ASN A 262 12.90 21.93 2.29
N ASN A 263 11.85 22.74 2.38
CA ASN A 263 11.91 24.14 2.79
C ASN A 263 11.15 24.38 4.10
N PHE A 264 11.11 23.40 5.01
CA PHE A 264 10.46 23.56 6.31
C PHE A 264 11.17 24.62 7.13
N ARG A 265 10.40 25.46 7.81
CA ARG A 265 10.91 26.56 8.63
C ARG A 265 10.05 26.72 9.87
N PHE A 266 10.58 26.28 11.00
CA PHE A 266 9.95 26.36 12.31
C PHE A 266 11.01 26.39 13.40
N ASN A 267 10.59 26.77 14.60
CA ASN A 267 11.45 26.78 15.78
C ASN A 267 11.49 25.39 16.40
N LEU A 268 12.67 24.75 16.39
CA LEU A 268 12.85 23.43 16.99
C LEU A 268 13.01 23.48 18.52
N THR A 269 13.28 24.67 19.09
CA THR A 269 13.41 24.84 20.55
C THR A 269 12.13 24.43 21.25
N GLY A 270 12.24 23.51 22.21
CA GLY A 270 11.12 23.10 23.06
C GLY A 270 10.11 22.14 22.40
N VAL A 271 10.34 21.73 21.15
CA VAL A 271 9.53 20.67 20.52
C VAL A 271 9.69 19.38 21.30
N GLU A 272 8.60 18.87 21.85
CA GLU A 272 8.59 17.60 22.58
C GLU A 272 8.63 16.41 21.61
N MET A 273 9.69 15.61 21.67
CA MET A 273 9.83 14.46 20.79
C MET A 273 9.04 13.23 21.29
N PRO A 274 8.46 12.42 20.38
CA PRO A 274 7.84 11.14 20.73
C PRO A 274 8.86 10.18 21.34
N MET A 275 8.56 9.57 22.48
CA MET A 275 9.53 8.75 23.24
C MET A 275 9.98 7.49 22.47
N GLN A 276 9.11 6.95 21.61
CA GLN A 276 9.38 5.71 20.86
C GLN A 276 10.04 5.96 19.50
N LEU A 277 10.28 7.23 19.13
CA LEU A 277 10.86 7.59 17.84
C LEU A 277 12.22 6.91 17.67
N SER A 278 12.43 6.22 16.55
CA SER A 278 13.67 5.48 16.28
C SER A 278 14.54 6.16 15.23
N PHE A 279 13.94 6.78 14.21
CA PHE A 279 14.68 7.50 13.16
C PHE A 279 14.11 8.91 13.01
N LEU A 280 15.00 9.91 13.06
CA LEU A 280 14.67 11.30 12.83
C LEU A 280 15.67 11.94 11.86
N ASN A 281 15.19 12.34 10.68
CA ASN A 281 15.96 13.14 9.75
C ASN A 281 15.23 14.44 9.42
N LEU A 282 15.84 15.57 9.76
CA LEU A 282 15.36 16.92 9.51
C LEU A 282 16.34 17.72 8.63
N SER A 283 17.38 17.07 8.09
CA SER A 283 18.48 17.78 7.42
C SER A 283 18.05 18.48 6.14
N HIS A 284 18.85 19.44 5.68
CA HIS A 284 18.59 20.20 4.46
C HIS A 284 17.21 20.87 4.48
N ASN A 285 16.97 21.72 5.48
CA ASN A 285 15.78 22.56 5.62
C ASN A 285 16.19 23.98 6.05
N ARG A 286 15.23 24.77 6.56
CA ARG A 286 15.44 26.13 7.10
C ARG A 286 14.97 26.20 8.56
N ILE A 287 15.17 25.11 9.30
CA ILE A 287 14.72 24.97 10.69
C ILE A 287 15.66 25.79 11.58
N TYR A 288 15.10 26.55 12.50
CA TYR A 288 15.85 27.44 13.38
C TYR A 288 15.57 27.12 14.85
N GLY A 289 16.25 27.83 15.75
CA GLY A 289 16.21 27.56 17.19
C GLY A 289 17.25 26.53 17.60
N GLY A 290 17.07 25.95 18.79
CA GLY A 290 18.01 25.00 19.39
C GLY A 290 17.53 23.56 19.29
N VAL A 291 18.47 22.64 19.49
CA VAL A 291 18.17 21.20 19.56
C VAL A 291 17.37 20.92 20.85
N PRO A 292 16.20 20.27 20.78
CA PRO A 292 15.31 20.14 21.92
C PRO A 292 15.83 19.11 22.93
N VAL A 293 15.80 19.48 24.21
CA VAL A 293 16.28 18.63 25.31
C VAL A 293 15.55 17.28 25.42
N SER A 294 14.30 17.20 24.94
CA SER A 294 13.53 15.96 24.97
C SER A 294 14.16 14.84 24.14
N LEU A 295 15.01 15.14 23.15
CA LEU A 295 15.73 14.12 22.37
C LEU A 295 16.58 13.19 23.26
N ARG A 296 17.07 13.70 24.40
CA ARG A 296 17.83 12.92 25.40
C ARG A 296 17.06 11.68 25.88
N ASP A 297 15.74 11.78 25.96
CA ASP A 297 14.84 10.79 26.55
C ASP A 297 14.17 9.90 25.49
N THR A 298 14.49 10.08 24.20
CA THR A 298 13.92 9.30 23.10
C THR A 298 14.74 8.05 22.81
N ARG A 299 14.15 7.10 22.07
CA ARG A 299 14.85 5.91 21.54
C ARG A 299 15.48 6.12 20.16
N VAL A 300 15.73 7.38 19.77
CA VAL A 300 16.27 7.68 18.44
C VAL A 300 17.65 7.04 18.32
N SER A 301 17.84 6.24 17.28
CA SER A 301 19.10 5.58 16.93
C SER A 301 19.77 6.23 15.72
N ILE A 302 18.99 6.86 14.85
CA ILE A 302 19.48 7.62 13.70
C ILE A 302 18.92 9.03 13.78
N LEU A 303 19.83 10.01 13.89
CA LEU A 303 19.53 11.44 13.94
C LEU A 303 20.35 12.17 12.88
N ASP A 304 19.69 13.02 12.11
CA ASP A 304 20.34 14.01 11.26
C ASP A 304 19.58 15.34 11.30
N LEU A 305 20.24 16.37 11.83
CA LEU A 305 19.78 17.75 11.95
C LEU A 305 20.67 18.71 11.14
N SER A 306 21.58 18.19 10.31
CA SER A 306 22.56 18.97 9.56
C SER A 306 21.90 19.89 8.52
N TYR A 307 22.64 20.87 7.99
CA TYR A 307 22.16 21.77 6.92
C TYR A 307 20.82 22.46 7.27
N ASN A 308 20.83 23.21 8.36
CA ASN A 308 19.69 24.00 8.87
C ASN A 308 20.19 25.34 9.44
N ASP A 309 19.29 26.11 10.06
CA ASP A 309 19.59 27.39 10.72
C ASP A 309 19.65 27.27 12.26
N LEU A 310 19.98 26.08 12.79
CA LEU A 310 19.97 25.83 14.24
C LEU A 310 21.12 26.55 14.96
N CYS A 311 20.90 26.87 16.24
CA CYS A 311 21.82 27.60 17.08
C CYS A 311 21.69 27.25 18.56
N GLY A 312 22.77 27.43 19.32
CA GLY A 312 22.82 27.17 20.75
C GLY A 312 23.56 25.88 21.09
N GLU A 313 23.66 25.61 22.40
CA GLU A 313 24.33 24.43 22.89
C GLU A 313 23.54 23.15 22.59
N ILE A 314 24.22 22.12 22.10
CA ILE A 314 23.64 20.80 21.88
C ILE A 314 23.38 20.14 23.23
N PRO A 315 22.15 19.65 23.49
CA PRO A 315 21.86 18.94 24.73
C PRO A 315 22.76 17.70 24.88
N THR A 316 23.54 17.64 25.96
CA THR A 316 24.42 16.50 26.28
C THR A 316 23.75 15.47 27.20
N GLY A 317 24.26 14.23 27.19
CA GLY A 317 23.76 13.13 28.03
C GLY A 317 22.59 12.33 27.42
N GLY A 318 22.16 11.28 28.11
CA GLY A 318 21.13 10.36 27.61
C GLY A 318 21.50 9.75 26.26
N HIS A 319 20.53 9.63 25.37
CA HIS A 319 20.75 9.08 24.01
C HIS A 319 21.52 10.02 23.07
N MET A 320 21.83 11.26 23.48
CA MET A 320 22.53 12.21 22.61
C MET A 320 24.01 11.88 22.39
N VAL A 321 24.63 11.14 23.31
CA VAL A 321 26.08 10.84 23.29
C VAL A 321 26.51 9.97 22.10
N GLN A 322 25.58 9.26 21.47
CA GLN A 322 25.87 8.35 20.36
C GLN A 322 26.04 9.09 19.01
N PHE A 323 25.49 10.31 18.89
CA PHE A 323 25.46 11.03 17.62
C PHE A 323 26.76 11.80 17.41
N LYS A 324 27.30 11.72 16.19
CA LYS A 324 28.56 12.36 15.78
C LYS A 324 28.32 13.78 15.24
N ALA A 325 29.41 14.54 15.07
CA ALA A 325 29.37 15.90 14.53
C ALA A 325 28.56 16.03 13.24
N ALA A 326 28.68 15.06 12.34
CA ALA A 326 27.93 15.01 11.07
C ALA A 326 26.41 15.17 11.22
N ALA A 327 25.80 14.72 12.32
CA ALA A 327 24.37 14.91 12.57
C ALA A 327 23.97 16.36 12.86
N TYR A 328 24.92 17.26 13.10
CA TYR A 328 24.70 18.64 13.53
C TYR A 328 25.43 19.68 12.66
N GLU A 329 26.30 19.24 11.76
CA GLU A 329 27.12 20.11 10.91
C GLU A 329 26.28 21.00 9.99
N HIS A 330 26.90 22.07 9.49
CA HIS A 330 26.26 23.03 8.59
C HIS A 330 25.00 23.68 9.18
N ASN A 331 25.03 23.97 10.48
CA ASN A 331 24.05 24.79 11.18
C ASN A 331 24.58 26.20 11.47
N LYS A 332 23.68 27.14 11.78
CA LYS A 332 24.02 28.56 11.98
C LYS A 332 25.01 28.80 13.11
N CYS A 333 24.78 28.24 14.29
CA CYS A 333 25.64 28.43 15.47
C CYS A 333 25.44 27.37 16.55
N LEU A 334 25.34 26.09 16.16
CA LEU A 334 25.38 25.00 17.13
C LEU A 334 26.79 24.84 17.72
N CYS A 335 26.85 24.51 19.00
CA CYS A 335 28.10 24.30 19.74
C CYS A 335 27.92 23.27 20.87
N GLY A 336 29.02 22.85 21.48
CA GLY A 336 29.03 21.78 22.49
C GLY A 336 29.10 20.38 21.87
N THR A 337 29.57 19.40 22.63
CA THR A 337 29.85 18.03 22.17
C THR A 337 28.65 17.44 21.39
N PRO A 338 28.84 16.90 20.17
CA PRO A 338 30.11 16.55 19.52
C PRO A 338 30.79 17.68 18.71
N LEU A 339 30.24 18.89 18.68
CA LEU A 339 30.83 20.06 18.04
C LEU A 339 31.83 20.77 18.97
N PRO A 340 32.62 21.75 18.47
CA PRO A 340 33.47 22.56 19.33
C PRO A 340 32.71 23.25 20.48
N PRO A 341 33.37 23.53 21.61
CA PRO A 341 32.75 24.19 22.75
C PRO A 341 32.11 25.54 22.39
N CYS A 342 31.02 25.87 23.09
CA CYS A 342 30.41 27.19 22.98
C CYS A 342 31.40 28.27 23.43
N ARG A 343 31.44 29.40 22.70
CA ARG A 343 32.21 30.57 23.13
C ARG A 343 31.38 31.29 24.21
N ASN A 344 32.02 31.58 25.34
CA ASN A 344 31.44 32.35 26.44
C ASN A 344 31.00 33.75 26.00
#